data_AF-A0A8T5GCI7-F1
#
_entry.id   AF-A0A8T5GCI7-F1
#
_cell.length_a   1.000
_cell.length_b   1.000
_cell.length_c   1.000
_cell.angle_alpha   90.00
_cell.angle_beta   90.00
_cell.angle_gamma   90.00
#
_symmetry.space_group_name_H-M   'P 1'
#
loop_
_entity.id
_entity.type
_entity.pdbx_description
1 polymer ?
#
loop_
_entity_poly.entity_id
_entity_poly.type
_entity_poly.pdbx_seq_one_letter_code
_entity_poly.pdbx_strand_id
1 'polypeptide(L)'
;WNALNKKEKETVTINPKQLGYSLGGDPLKNLRAGIGVGAGNIELTFFNAPGKSSRSQGQPSPEAIGKIERQELKELARVNEVGVTIHATPNMGGGGGSFSGFTGQGFSEDARQKAIDEMKRTAEFTADVTEGGPMVLHIDGFERPIFAAGVKEGAKEDTFKNYELEKEKAPLHFVDKKSGKVIGLSREEEIVSAERDANGKIIIEDGKVKLKTETFQDAVEHFKALDQKEKKEYSNEIDYFYKGVKKGQQEIQEGEKFRYIDRANDAEKMEERYSGLIEAYESTDESKQGIMAEALKDQERSQSITSPEEMKQLLEDPTKYLKEKQDMYANERTIWQNAAAGEERKIHDATKELENYQDITTYGVAKEADTIAQSAMQAYEIEKKRKLKKSLWVAPENWAVERYGSHPKEYRNIIEKSRENMTQRLIDQKKMNPAQAKKVAADHIRGTFDIGHLNMWKKHFGGDDKEFAKWMKKEIRPLVKDKIIGHVHIADNFGYHDEHLELGEGNAPIKEFLKVLKEEKFEGKQIAEPGGQREGQLHRAWTSALQIGGSPIYRIDSSTRSWTDIGGSYFGRTQSPSFFVGDYAPTKDWTSWSEVPLE
;
A
#
# COMPACT_ATOMS: atom_id res chain seq x y z
N TRP A 1 34.79 2.20 32.15
CA TRP A 1 34.02 3.38 31.73
C TRP A 1 32.51 3.19 31.89
N ASN A 2 31.85 2.15 31.35
CA ASN A 2 30.39 1.93 31.56
C ASN A 2 29.97 1.58 33.00
N ALA A 3 30.89 1.09 33.85
CA ALA A 3 30.61 0.82 35.26
C ALA A 3 30.30 2.08 36.10
N LEU A 4 30.60 3.28 35.59
CA LEU A 4 30.40 4.57 36.28
C LEU A 4 29.06 5.26 35.93
N ASN A 5 28.31 4.75 34.94
CA ASN A 5 27.01 5.30 34.51
C ASN A 5 25.85 4.35 34.86
N LYS A 6 25.81 3.85 36.11
CA LYS A 6 24.66 3.05 36.59
C LYS A 6 23.44 3.95 36.82
N LYS A 7 22.70 4.25 35.75
CA LYS A 7 21.24 4.33 35.90
C LYS A 7 20.76 2.88 36.07
N GLU A 8 19.97 2.62 37.10
CA GLU A 8 19.19 1.38 37.16
C GLU A 8 18.46 1.24 35.82
N LYS A 9 18.87 0.28 34.99
CA LYS A 9 18.14 -0.03 33.77
C LYS A 9 16.87 -0.75 34.24
N GLU A 10 15.75 -0.05 34.25
CA GLU A 10 14.43 -0.63 34.47
C GLU A 10 14.25 -1.79 33.46
N THR A 11 14.09 -3.03 33.95
CA THR A 11 13.95 -4.24 33.12
C THR A 11 12.50 -4.71 33.10
N VAL A 12 12.07 -5.29 31.98
CA VAL A 12 10.76 -5.95 31.87
C VAL A 12 11.00 -7.45 31.88
N THR A 13 10.58 -8.16 32.92
CA THR A 13 10.70 -9.63 32.95
C THR A 13 9.81 -10.26 31.89
N ILE A 14 10.42 -10.80 30.83
CA ILE A 14 9.81 -11.59 29.76
C ILE A 14 10.05 -13.08 30.06
N ASN A 15 9.15 -13.95 29.60
CA ASN A 15 9.39 -15.39 29.63
C ASN A 15 10.52 -15.77 28.65
N PRO A 16 11.66 -16.30 29.10
CA PRO A 16 12.77 -16.66 28.21
C PRO A 16 12.38 -17.69 27.14
N LYS A 17 11.34 -18.51 27.37
CA LYS A 17 10.81 -19.46 26.38
C LYS A 17 10.07 -18.81 25.21
N GLN A 18 9.68 -17.54 25.33
CA GLN A 18 9.03 -16.79 24.25
C GLN A 18 10.05 -15.98 23.43
N LEU A 19 11.23 -15.74 23.98
CA LEU A 19 12.28 -14.98 23.31
C LEU A 19 13.01 -15.87 22.30
N GLY A 20 13.31 -15.29 21.15
CA GLY A 20 14.12 -15.88 20.11
C GLY A 20 14.98 -14.83 19.44
N TYR A 21 15.69 -15.24 18.40
CA TYR A 21 16.45 -14.32 17.58
C TYR A 21 16.45 -14.76 16.11
N SER A 22 16.64 -13.80 15.22
CA SER A 22 16.61 -13.96 13.76
C SER A 22 18.04 -13.94 13.21
N LEU A 23 18.31 -14.80 12.22
CA LEU A 23 19.54 -14.76 11.44
C LEU A 23 19.26 -14.97 9.96
N GLY A 24 19.88 -14.10 9.15
CA GLY A 24 19.94 -14.25 7.70
C GLY A 24 21.04 -15.18 7.22
N GLY A 25 20.84 -15.85 6.09
CA GLY A 25 21.86 -16.72 5.51
C GLY A 25 21.41 -18.16 5.28
N ASP A 26 22.40 -19.06 5.32
CA ASP A 26 22.16 -20.50 5.24
C ASP A 26 21.35 -20.98 6.47
N PRO A 27 20.17 -21.60 6.27
CA PRO A 27 19.26 -21.93 7.36
C PRO A 27 19.84 -22.96 8.34
N LEU A 28 20.63 -23.93 7.86
CA LEU A 28 21.22 -24.97 8.72
C LEU A 28 22.34 -24.39 9.59
N LYS A 29 23.18 -23.53 9.01
CA LYS A 29 24.20 -22.80 9.76
C LYS A 29 23.56 -21.93 10.85
N ASN A 30 22.50 -21.21 10.52
CA ASN A 30 21.81 -20.31 11.44
C ASN A 30 21.11 -21.05 12.59
N LEU A 31 20.44 -22.17 12.29
CA LEU A 31 19.85 -23.03 13.30
C LEU A 31 20.92 -23.56 14.28
N ARG A 32 22.05 -24.05 13.77
CA ARG A 32 23.17 -24.53 14.62
C ARG A 32 23.76 -23.42 15.48
N ALA A 33 23.97 -22.24 14.90
CA ALA A 33 24.48 -21.08 15.64
C ALA A 33 23.52 -20.70 16.78
N GLY A 34 22.21 -20.78 16.54
CA GLY A 34 21.20 -20.43 17.54
C GLY A 34 21.09 -21.39 18.69
N ILE A 35 21.14 -22.68 18.38
CA ILE A 35 21.26 -23.72 19.40
C ILE A 35 22.53 -23.48 20.22
N GLY A 36 23.66 -23.18 19.56
CA GLY A 36 24.94 -22.93 20.22
C GLY A 36 24.95 -21.73 21.18
N VAL A 37 24.16 -20.67 20.91
CA VAL A 37 24.02 -19.54 21.85
C VAL A 37 22.92 -19.76 22.90
N GLY A 38 22.22 -20.90 22.87
CA GLY A 38 21.16 -21.26 23.81
C GLY A 38 19.82 -20.59 23.52
N ALA A 39 19.53 -20.25 22.27
CA ALA A 39 18.25 -19.67 21.90
C ALA A 39 17.12 -20.71 21.89
N GLY A 40 16.05 -20.45 22.64
CA GLY A 40 14.87 -21.33 22.69
C GLY A 40 13.95 -21.19 21.47
N ASN A 41 14.05 -20.09 20.74
CA ASN A 41 13.36 -19.87 19.47
C ASN A 41 14.31 -19.23 18.46
N ILE A 42 14.17 -19.63 17.19
CA ILE A 42 15.01 -19.14 16.09
C ILE A 42 14.12 -18.84 14.91
N GLU A 43 14.30 -17.68 14.31
CA GLU A 43 13.73 -17.38 13.01
C GLU A 43 14.76 -17.58 11.90
N LEU A 44 14.37 -18.31 10.86
CA LEU A 44 15.18 -18.52 9.66
C LEU A 44 14.70 -17.56 8.58
N THR A 45 15.59 -16.64 8.19
CA THR A 45 15.25 -15.55 7.26
C THR A 45 15.93 -15.72 5.91
N PHE A 46 15.12 -15.70 4.84
CA PHE A 46 15.57 -15.89 3.47
C PHE A 46 15.87 -14.56 2.75
N PHE A 47 16.98 -13.90 3.08
CA PHE A 47 17.31 -12.59 2.49
C PHE A 47 17.65 -12.66 0.99
N ASN A 48 17.13 -11.69 0.22
CA ASN A 48 17.52 -11.41 -1.17
C ASN A 48 17.42 -12.62 -2.14
N ALA A 49 16.53 -13.55 -1.86
CA ALA A 49 16.34 -14.74 -2.68
C ALA A 49 14.89 -14.88 -3.21
N PRO A 50 14.30 -13.86 -3.85
CA PRO A 50 12.96 -13.98 -4.41
C PRO A 50 12.92 -15.01 -5.55
N GLY A 51 11.93 -15.91 -5.52
CA GLY A 51 11.70 -16.87 -6.60
C GLY A 51 12.77 -17.97 -6.71
N LYS A 52 13.15 -18.29 -7.95
CA LYS A 52 14.14 -19.36 -8.23
C LYS A 52 15.54 -18.80 -8.00
N SER A 53 16.20 -19.28 -6.97
CA SER A 53 17.62 -18.97 -6.69
C SER A 53 18.45 -20.24 -6.69
N SER A 54 19.77 -20.10 -6.87
CA SER A 54 20.73 -21.18 -6.68
C SER A 54 21.62 -20.88 -5.48
N ARG A 55 22.03 -21.94 -4.75
CA ARG A 55 22.99 -21.82 -3.64
C ARG A 55 24.30 -21.16 -4.03
N SER A 56 24.71 -21.29 -5.29
CA SER A 56 25.91 -20.64 -5.83
C SER A 56 25.84 -19.11 -5.84
N GLN A 57 24.64 -18.52 -5.71
CA GLN A 57 24.45 -17.06 -5.62
C GLN A 57 24.53 -16.53 -4.18
N GLY A 58 24.90 -17.39 -3.21
CA GLY A 58 25.25 -16.98 -1.85
C GLY A 58 24.10 -16.90 -0.85
N GLN A 59 22.83 -16.87 -1.30
CA GLN A 59 21.64 -16.89 -0.45
C GLN A 59 20.60 -17.85 -1.04
N PRO A 60 20.30 -19.00 -0.40
CA PRO A 60 19.32 -19.94 -0.91
C PRO A 60 17.89 -19.43 -0.66
N SER A 61 17.01 -19.58 -1.65
CA SER A 61 15.56 -19.46 -1.45
C SER A 61 15.01 -20.76 -0.84
N PRO A 62 13.78 -20.77 -0.29
CA PRO A 62 13.21 -21.98 0.31
C PRO A 62 13.26 -23.21 -0.62
N GLU A 63 13.01 -23.03 -1.92
CA GLU A 63 13.07 -24.10 -2.92
C GLU A 63 14.47 -24.67 -3.18
N ALA A 64 15.53 -23.90 -2.92
CA ALA A 64 16.90 -24.35 -3.09
C ALA A 64 17.35 -25.33 -1.99
N ILE A 65 16.58 -25.44 -0.89
CA ILE A 65 16.85 -26.37 0.21
C ILE A 65 16.15 -27.71 -0.05
N GLY A 66 16.97 -28.76 -0.27
CA GLY A 66 16.48 -30.10 -0.57
C GLY A 66 15.76 -30.78 0.59
N LYS A 67 14.99 -31.83 0.29
CA LYS A 67 14.17 -32.56 1.28
C LYS A 67 14.97 -33.14 2.46
N ILE A 68 16.17 -33.68 2.19
CA ILE A 68 17.04 -34.26 3.22
C ILE A 68 17.42 -33.18 4.24
N GLU A 69 17.85 -32.02 3.76
CA GLU A 69 18.26 -30.92 4.63
C GLU A 69 17.09 -30.30 5.39
N ARG A 70 15.90 -30.20 4.78
CA ARG A 70 14.69 -29.80 5.52
C ARG A 70 14.38 -30.77 6.67
N GLN A 71 14.56 -32.06 6.45
CA GLN A 71 14.42 -33.08 7.48
C GLN A 71 15.51 -32.95 8.55
N GLU A 72 16.75 -32.65 8.19
CA GLU A 72 17.84 -32.35 9.15
C GLU A 72 17.51 -31.13 10.01
N LEU A 73 17.03 -30.04 9.41
CA LEU A 73 16.59 -28.84 10.13
C LEU A 73 15.49 -29.18 11.14
N LYS A 74 14.49 -29.96 10.72
CA LYS A 74 13.38 -30.41 11.58
C LYS A 74 13.87 -31.22 12.77
N GLU A 75 14.67 -32.26 12.53
CA GLU A 75 15.13 -33.13 13.61
C GLU A 75 16.11 -32.40 14.53
N LEU A 76 16.98 -31.54 13.99
CA LEU A 76 17.89 -30.73 14.79
C LEU A 76 17.12 -29.78 15.73
N ALA A 77 16.09 -29.09 15.21
CA ALA A 77 15.22 -28.25 16.04
C ALA A 77 14.48 -29.07 17.10
N ARG A 78 13.96 -30.25 16.72
CA ARG A 78 13.21 -31.13 17.61
C ARG A 78 14.04 -31.69 18.76
N VAL A 79 15.24 -32.19 18.48
CA VAL A 79 16.15 -32.78 19.48
C VAL A 79 16.60 -31.74 20.49
N ASN A 80 16.78 -30.49 20.06
CA ASN A 80 17.18 -29.39 20.93
C ASN A 80 16.00 -28.62 21.54
N GLU A 81 14.77 -29.08 21.31
CA GLU A 81 13.53 -28.43 21.76
C GLU A 81 13.42 -26.94 21.36
N VAL A 82 13.98 -26.57 20.21
CA VAL A 82 14.00 -25.19 19.73
C VAL A 82 12.81 -24.92 18.82
N GLY A 83 12.09 -23.82 19.10
CA GLY A 83 10.98 -23.38 18.28
C GLY A 83 11.43 -22.60 17.05
N VAL A 84 11.25 -23.15 15.85
CA VAL A 84 11.59 -22.46 14.60
C VAL A 84 10.41 -21.66 14.03
N THR A 85 10.67 -20.47 13.49
CA THR A 85 9.77 -19.67 12.63
C THR A 85 10.46 -19.33 11.32
N ILE A 86 9.70 -18.95 10.29
CA ILE A 86 10.23 -18.67 8.96
C ILE A 86 9.85 -17.26 8.56
N HIS A 87 10.87 -16.51 8.14
CA HIS A 87 10.70 -15.21 7.52
C HIS A 87 11.01 -15.32 6.02
N ALA A 88 9.99 -15.07 5.19
CA ALA A 88 10.13 -14.99 3.75
C ALA A 88 11.06 -13.82 3.36
N THR A 89 11.44 -13.71 2.10
CA THR A 89 12.36 -12.65 1.67
C THR A 89 11.82 -11.25 2.02
N PRO A 90 12.54 -10.45 2.83
CA PRO A 90 12.12 -9.11 3.25
C PRO A 90 11.78 -8.14 2.11
N ASN A 91 12.49 -8.26 0.99
CA ASN A 91 12.42 -7.31 -0.11
C ASN A 91 11.68 -7.89 -1.32
N MET A 92 10.42 -8.30 -1.13
CA MET A 92 9.60 -8.80 -2.24
C MET A 92 9.34 -7.70 -3.30
N GLY A 93 9.35 -6.42 -2.92
CA GLY A 93 9.18 -5.29 -3.85
C GLY A 93 10.33 -5.09 -4.86
N GLY A 94 11.53 -5.64 -4.61
CA GLY A 94 12.69 -5.55 -5.51
C GLY A 94 12.80 -6.65 -6.57
N GLY A 95 11.84 -7.58 -6.63
CA GLY A 95 11.84 -8.71 -7.56
C GLY A 95 11.04 -9.95 -7.14
N GLY A 96 10.49 -9.98 -5.92
CA GLY A 96 9.71 -11.07 -5.31
C GLY A 96 8.18 -10.95 -5.30
N GLY A 97 7.61 -9.88 -5.84
CA GLY A 97 6.17 -9.65 -5.88
C GLY A 97 5.68 -8.69 -4.80
N SER A 98 4.53 -8.06 -5.04
CA SER A 98 3.89 -7.12 -4.11
C SER A 98 2.54 -7.66 -3.71
N PHE A 99 2.18 -7.56 -2.42
CA PHE A 99 0.88 -8.09 -1.97
C PHE A 99 -0.28 -7.23 -2.47
N SER A 100 -0.11 -5.92 -2.46
CA SER A 100 -1.04 -5.01 -3.12
C SER A 100 -0.95 -5.13 -4.65
N GLY A 101 0.21 -5.54 -5.16
CA GLY A 101 0.56 -5.54 -6.58
C GLY A 101 1.18 -4.23 -7.03
N PHE A 102 1.44 -3.30 -6.11
CA PHE A 102 1.97 -1.98 -6.43
C PHE A 102 3.42 -2.07 -6.91
N THR A 103 3.68 -1.47 -8.06
CA THR A 103 4.99 -1.39 -8.71
C THR A 103 5.23 0.05 -9.17
N GLY A 104 6.44 0.34 -9.67
CA GLY A 104 6.72 1.66 -10.28
C GLY A 104 5.82 2.03 -11.48
N GLN A 105 5.08 1.09 -12.05
CA GLN A 105 4.13 1.33 -13.15
C GLN A 105 2.65 1.36 -12.69
N GLY A 106 2.40 1.19 -11.39
CA GLY A 106 1.07 1.01 -10.81
C GLY A 106 0.82 -0.43 -10.35
N PHE A 107 -0.46 -0.80 -10.23
CA PHE A 107 -0.88 -2.11 -9.73
C PHE A 107 -0.81 -3.18 -10.82
N SER A 108 -0.19 -4.32 -10.49
CA SER A 108 0.04 -5.45 -11.40
C SER A 108 -0.43 -6.76 -10.76
N GLU A 109 -1.32 -7.47 -11.47
CA GLU A 109 -1.74 -8.82 -11.06
C GLU A 109 -0.60 -9.85 -11.17
N ASP A 110 0.35 -9.65 -12.08
CA ASP A 110 1.55 -10.48 -12.16
C ASP A 110 2.43 -10.33 -10.90
N ALA A 111 2.56 -9.10 -10.39
CA ALA A 111 3.28 -8.85 -9.13
C ALA A 111 2.57 -9.51 -7.93
N ARG A 112 1.23 -9.49 -7.89
CA ARG A 112 0.44 -10.20 -6.87
C ARG A 112 0.62 -11.71 -6.97
N GLN A 113 0.56 -12.26 -8.18
CA GLN A 113 0.73 -13.69 -8.38
C GLN A 113 2.12 -14.17 -7.95
N LYS A 114 3.18 -13.39 -8.22
CA LYS A 114 4.54 -13.67 -7.72
C LYS A 114 4.60 -13.72 -6.19
N ALA A 115 3.93 -12.78 -5.51
CA ALA A 115 3.86 -12.77 -4.04
C ALA A 115 3.12 -14.01 -3.49
N ILE A 116 2.02 -14.42 -4.13
CA ILE A 116 1.29 -15.65 -3.78
C ILE A 116 2.19 -16.88 -3.97
N ASP A 117 2.91 -16.96 -5.09
CA ASP A 117 3.80 -18.08 -5.37
C ASP A 117 4.97 -18.15 -4.39
N GLU A 118 5.51 -17.02 -3.96
CA GLU A 118 6.56 -16.97 -2.92
C GLU A 118 6.03 -17.43 -1.56
N MET A 119 4.81 -17.03 -1.19
CA MET A 119 4.16 -17.53 0.02
C MET A 119 3.88 -19.03 -0.04
N LYS A 120 3.54 -19.56 -1.21
CA LYS A 120 3.36 -20.99 -1.38
C LYS A 120 4.65 -21.75 -1.11
N ARG A 121 5.78 -21.28 -1.64
CA ARG A 121 7.11 -21.88 -1.40
C ARG A 121 7.48 -21.84 0.07
N THR A 122 7.25 -20.68 0.70
CA THR A 122 7.47 -20.47 2.14
C THR A 122 6.59 -21.40 2.96
N ALA A 123 5.32 -21.58 2.58
CA ALA A 123 4.38 -22.48 3.23
C ALA A 123 4.81 -23.94 3.14
N GLU A 124 5.28 -24.40 1.98
CA GLU A 124 5.78 -25.76 1.83
C GLU A 124 7.04 -26.01 2.66
N PHE A 125 7.96 -25.05 2.71
CA PHE A 125 9.16 -25.12 3.54
C PHE A 125 8.83 -25.15 5.04
N THR A 126 7.99 -24.22 5.48
CA THR A 126 7.54 -24.12 6.88
C THR A 126 6.83 -25.40 7.31
N ALA A 127 5.96 -25.95 6.47
CA ALA A 127 5.29 -27.21 6.74
C ALA A 127 6.25 -28.40 6.88
N ASP A 128 7.36 -28.42 6.12
CA ASP A 128 8.39 -29.46 6.23
C ASP A 128 9.23 -29.31 7.50
N VAL A 129 9.66 -28.09 7.84
CA VAL A 129 10.66 -27.84 8.88
C VAL A 129 10.05 -27.64 10.27
N THR A 130 8.93 -26.92 10.37
CA THR A 130 8.40 -26.44 11.66
C THR A 130 7.11 -27.13 12.09
N GLU A 131 6.51 -27.98 11.24
CA GLU A 131 5.19 -28.60 11.42
C GLU A 131 4.05 -27.58 11.67
N GLY A 132 4.19 -26.37 11.09
CA GLY A 132 3.26 -25.23 11.24
C GLY A 132 3.91 -24.03 11.95
N GLY A 133 3.22 -22.90 12.02
CA GLY A 133 3.73 -21.64 12.58
C GLY A 133 3.57 -20.43 11.65
N PRO A 134 4.12 -19.27 12.07
CA PRO A 134 4.11 -18.05 11.26
C PRO A 134 4.98 -18.20 10.01
N MET A 135 4.49 -17.62 8.93
CA MET A 135 5.24 -17.33 7.72
C MET A 135 5.31 -15.81 7.57
N VAL A 136 6.41 -15.22 8.03
CA VAL A 136 6.59 -13.78 8.15
C VAL A 136 6.95 -13.15 6.82
N LEU A 137 6.42 -11.96 6.56
CA LEU A 137 6.72 -11.16 5.38
C LEU A 137 6.42 -9.69 5.63
N HIS A 138 7.04 -8.80 4.86
CA HIS A 138 6.73 -7.38 4.91
C HIS A 138 5.50 -7.03 4.07
N ILE A 139 4.63 -6.22 4.67
CA ILE A 139 3.57 -5.50 3.95
C ILE A 139 4.26 -4.39 3.16
N ASP A 140 4.29 -4.52 1.84
CA ASP A 140 4.86 -3.50 0.96
C ASP A 140 3.83 -2.43 0.53
N GLY A 141 2.53 -2.73 0.70
CA GLY A 141 1.43 -1.80 0.54
C GLY A 141 1.51 -0.99 -0.76
N PHE A 142 1.16 0.29 -0.67
CA PHE A 142 1.27 1.26 -1.74
C PHE A 142 1.60 2.63 -1.13
N GLU A 143 2.12 3.54 -1.95
CA GLU A 143 2.55 4.86 -1.47
C GLU A 143 1.35 5.73 -1.11
N ARG A 144 1.49 6.46 0.00
CA ARG A 144 0.53 7.49 0.40
C ARG A 144 1.22 8.57 1.25
N PRO A 145 0.64 9.77 1.37
CA PRO A 145 1.19 10.85 2.19
C PRO A 145 1.18 10.52 3.69
N ILE A 146 2.25 10.88 4.41
CA ILE A 146 2.43 10.50 5.82
C ILE A 146 1.31 11.03 6.72
N PHE A 147 0.84 12.25 6.49
CA PHE A 147 -0.27 12.82 7.28
C PHE A 147 -1.59 12.05 7.13
N ALA A 148 -1.79 11.30 6.04
CA ALA A 148 -2.99 10.50 5.82
C ALA A 148 -2.96 9.17 6.59
N ALA A 149 -1.86 8.85 7.25
CA ALA A 149 -1.66 7.59 7.94
C ALA A 149 -2.54 7.44 9.18
N GLY A 150 -3.35 6.37 9.25
CA GLY A 150 -4.19 6.06 10.41
C GLY A 150 -5.26 7.09 10.74
N VAL A 151 -5.43 8.12 9.92
CA VAL A 151 -6.45 9.13 10.11
C VAL A 151 -7.74 8.59 9.50
N LYS A 152 -8.81 8.50 10.30
CA LYS A 152 -10.15 8.39 9.72
C LYS A 152 -10.44 9.72 9.03
N GLU A 153 -10.79 9.67 7.76
CA GLU A 153 -11.22 10.79 6.93
C GLU A 153 -12.07 11.80 7.74
N GLY A 154 -11.58 13.04 7.83
CA GLY A 154 -12.16 14.13 8.64
C GLY A 154 -11.68 14.28 10.10
N ALA A 155 -10.75 13.45 10.60
CA ALA A 155 -10.21 13.57 11.96
C ALA A 155 -9.02 14.56 12.05
N LYS A 156 -8.98 15.33 13.15
CA LYS A 156 -7.97 16.38 13.44
C LYS A 156 -6.58 15.85 13.85
N GLU A 157 -6.27 14.57 13.69
CA GLU A 157 -4.99 14.03 14.18
C GLU A 157 -3.84 14.39 13.19
N ASP A 158 -3.38 15.64 13.23
CA ASP A 158 -2.13 16.11 12.58
C ASP A 158 -0.89 15.64 13.38
N THR A 159 -0.82 14.32 13.64
CA THR A 159 0.22 13.74 14.51
C THR A 159 1.52 13.49 13.74
N PHE A 160 1.40 13.20 12.44
CA PHE A 160 2.52 12.88 11.57
C PHE A 160 2.52 13.77 10.32
N LYS A 161 3.70 14.23 9.91
CA LYS A 161 3.90 14.93 8.65
C LYS A 161 5.29 14.65 8.08
N ASN A 162 5.40 14.57 6.75
CA ASN A 162 6.68 14.44 6.06
C ASN A 162 7.36 15.80 5.84
N TYR A 163 6.55 16.81 5.52
CA TYR A 163 6.99 18.20 5.35
C TYR A 163 5.83 19.15 5.72
N GLU A 164 6.15 20.43 5.98
CA GLU A 164 5.20 21.40 6.57
C GLU A 164 3.88 21.56 5.79
N LEU A 165 3.92 21.49 4.46
CA LEU A 165 2.76 21.70 3.59
C LEU A 165 2.24 20.40 2.96
N GLU A 166 2.50 19.24 3.58
CA GLU A 166 2.13 17.94 2.99
C GLU A 166 0.61 17.79 2.85
N LYS A 167 -0.16 18.26 3.83
CA LYS A 167 -1.62 18.14 3.82
C LYS A 167 -2.27 18.94 2.70
N GLU A 168 -1.70 20.10 2.40
CA GLU A 168 -2.17 21.03 1.39
C GLU A 168 -1.71 20.63 -0.02
N LYS A 169 -0.47 20.12 -0.15
CA LYS A 169 0.17 19.92 -1.46
C LYS A 169 0.27 18.48 -1.92
N ALA A 170 0.13 17.49 -1.03
CA ALA A 170 0.28 16.11 -1.44
C ALA A 170 -0.83 15.72 -2.43
N PRO A 171 -0.47 15.13 -3.59
CA PRO A 171 -1.45 14.77 -4.60
C PRO A 171 -2.41 13.70 -4.09
N LEU A 172 -3.64 13.76 -4.58
CA LEU A 172 -4.64 12.71 -4.45
C LEU A 172 -4.36 11.65 -5.50
N HIS A 173 -4.23 10.38 -5.09
CA HIS A 173 -3.90 9.30 -6.01
C HIS A 173 -5.13 8.44 -6.34
N PHE A 174 -5.32 8.15 -7.62
CA PHE A 174 -6.39 7.31 -8.14
C PHE A 174 -5.82 6.21 -9.01
N VAL A 175 -6.56 5.11 -9.13
CA VAL A 175 -6.18 3.93 -9.91
C VAL A 175 -7.22 3.68 -10.98
N ASP A 176 -6.79 3.55 -12.23
CA ASP A 176 -7.63 2.96 -13.26
C ASP A 176 -7.75 1.46 -12.98
N LYS A 177 -8.94 1.01 -12.59
CA LYS A 177 -9.23 -0.38 -12.21
C LYS A 177 -8.89 -1.39 -13.32
N LYS A 178 -8.90 -0.98 -14.58
CA LYS A 178 -8.62 -1.87 -15.74
C LYS A 178 -7.13 -2.05 -15.97
N SER A 179 -6.38 -0.94 -16.01
CA SER A 179 -4.95 -0.97 -16.32
C SER A 179 -4.06 -1.10 -15.08
N GLY A 180 -4.58 -0.79 -13.89
CA GLY A 180 -3.81 -0.68 -12.65
C GLY A 180 -2.97 0.60 -12.56
N LYS A 181 -3.00 1.47 -13.59
CA LYS A 181 -2.20 2.69 -13.63
C LYS A 181 -2.65 3.67 -12.54
N VAL A 182 -1.67 4.24 -11.83
CA VAL A 182 -1.91 5.30 -10.85
C VAL A 182 -1.83 6.67 -11.55
N ILE A 183 -2.78 7.53 -11.23
CA ILE A 183 -2.78 8.95 -11.62
C ILE A 183 -2.82 9.82 -10.35
N GLY A 184 -2.19 10.99 -10.43
CA GLY A 184 -2.23 12.00 -9.38
C GLY A 184 -3.12 13.17 -9.79
N LEU A 185 -3.93 13.67 -8.87
CA LEU A 185 -4.68 14.92 -8.99
C LEU A 185 -4.16 15.90 -7.94
N SER A 186 -3.87 17.14 -8.33
CA SER A 186 -3.48 18.18 -7.37
C SER A 186 -4.66 18.54 -6.48
N ARG A 187 -4.38 18.85 -5.20
CA ARG A 187 -5.38 19.40 -4.27
C ARG A 187 -5.75 20.85 -4.60
N GLU A 188 -4.92 21.51 -5.42
CA GLU A 188 -5.15 22.86 -5.95
C GLU A 188 -6.08 22.86 -7.17
N GLU A 189 -6.45 21.67 -7.69
CA GLU A 189 -7.50 21.59 -8.71
C GLU A 189 -8.83 22.08 -8.14
N GLU A 190 -9.68 22.60 -9.02
CA GLU A 190 -11.01 23.07 -8.67
C GLU A 190 -12.06 22.26 -9.43
N ILE A 191 -13.19 21.99 -8.79
CA ILE A 191 -14.38 21.53 -9.49
C ILE A 191 -14.93 22.75 -10.22
N VAL A 192 -14.74 22.80 -11.53
CA VAL A 192 -15.31 23.83 -12.39
C VAL A 192 -16.56 23.26 -13.06
N SER A 193 -17.74 23.75 -12.68
CA SER A 193 -19.02 23.27 -13.18
C SER A 193 -19.86 24.41 -13.75
N ALA A 194 -20.86 24.07 -14.57
CA ALA A 194 -21.75 25.07 -15.14
C ALA A 194 -22.77 25.54 -14.09
N GLU A 195 -22.94 26.85 -13.93
CA GLU A 195 -23.99 27.40 -13.06
C GLU A 195 -25.37 27.11 -13.68
N ARG A 196 -26.31 26.64 -12.86
CA ARG A 196 -27.67 26.28 -13.29
C ARG A 196 -28.71 27.16 -12.60
N ASP A 197 -29.74 27.53 -13.34
CA ASP A 197 -30.90 28.24 -12.80
C ASP A 197 -31.79 27.32 -11.93
N ALA A 198 -32.84 27.88 -11.34
CA ALA A 198 -33.79 27.14 -10.49
C ALA A 198 -34.52 25.98 -11.22
N ASN A 199 -34.48 25.96 -12.55
CA ASN A 199 -35.07 24.91 -13.38
C ASN A 199 -34.01 23.90 -13.89
N GLY A 200 -32.75 24.02 -13.45
CA GLY A 200 -31.65 23.14 -13.84
C GLY A 200 -31.00 23.47 -15.18
N LYS A 201 -31.38 24.58 -15.83
CA LYS A 201 -30.81 25.01 -17.12
C LYS A 201 -29.51 25.76 -16.90
N ILE A 202 -28.50 25.46 -17.73
CA ILE A 202 -27.20 26.14 -17.70
C ILE A 202 -27.39 27.63 -18.00
N ILE A 203 -26.80 28.48 -17.16
CA ILE A 203 -26.81 29.94 -17.31
C ILE A 203 -25.74 30.33 -18.34
N ILE A 204 -26.15 31.11 -19.34
CA ILE A 204 -25.27 31.66 -20.37
C ILE A 204 -25.23 33.18 -20.18
N GLU A 205 -24.04 33.74 -19.97
CA GLU A 205 -23.79 35.18 -19.80
C GLU A 205 -22.74 35.60 -20.85
N ASP A 206 -23.01 36.66 -21.61
CA ASP A 206 -22.18 37.14 -22.72
C ASP A 206 -21.79 36.06 -23.76
N GLY A 207 -22.70 35.12 -24.03
CA GLY A 207 -22.47 34.02 -24.97
C GLY A 207 -21.50 32.96 -24.47
N LYS A 208 -21.17 32.96 -23.17
CA LYS A 208 -20.32 31.97 -22.50
C LYS A 208 -21.09 31.29 -21.37
N VAL A 209 -20.76 30.03 -21.10
CA VAL A 209 -21.29 29.32 -19.93
C VAL A 209 -20.77 30.00 -18.67
N LYS A 210 -21.67 30.38 -17.77
CA LYS A 210 -21.29 30.90 -16.46
C LYS A 210 -20.79 29.74 -15.59
N LEU A 211 -19.60 29.87 -15.03
CA LEU A 211 -18.92 28.79 -14.29
C LEU A 211 -18.95 29.06 -12.80
N LYS A 212 -19.15 28.00 -12.03
CA LYS A 212 -18.93 27.96 -10.58
C LYS A 212 -17.68 27.13 -10.30
N THR A 213 -16.88 27.57 -9.33
CA THR A 213 -15.72 26.83 -8.84
C THR A 213 -15.93 26.36 -7.41
N GLU A 214 -15.49 25.15 -7.09
CA GLU A 214 -15.42 24.62 -5.74
C GLU A 214 -14.02 24.05 -5.48
N THR A 215 -13.41 24.44 -4.36
CA THR A 215 -12.10 23.93 -3.96
C THR A 215 -12.21 22.52 -3.37
N PHE A 216 -11.07 21.83 -3.18
CA PHE A 216 -11.07 20.56 -2.46
C PHE A 216 -11.70 20.67 -1.06
N GLN A 217 -11.43 21.75 -0.33
CA GLN A 217 -11.97 21.93 1.01
C GLN A 217 -13.49 22.13 0.99
N ASP A 218 -14.02 22.86 0.00
CA ASP A 218 -15.47 23.01 -0.20
C ASP A 218 -16.12 21.66 -0.50
N ALA A 219 -15.50 20.87 -1.38
CA ALA A 219 -15.97 19.53 -1.73
C ALA A 219 -15.99 18.58 -0.52
N VAL A 220 -15.01 18.67 0.38
CA VAL A 220 -14.99 17.88 1.63
C VAL A 220 -16.16 18.28 2.54
N GLU A 221 -16.44 19.57 2.70
CA GLU A 221 -17.57 20.02 3.53
C GLU A 221 -18.92 19.67 2.88
N HIS A 222 -19.05 19.80 1.57
CA HIS A 222 -20.21 19.32 0.82
C HIS A 222 -20.42 17.82 1.00
N PHE A 223 -19.37 17.00 0.85
CA PHE A 223 -19.44 15.56 1.08
C PHE A 223 -19.91 15.22 2.50
N LYS A 224 -19.43 15.94 3.52
CA LYS A 224 -19.90 15.74 4.91
C LYS A 224 -21.39 16.08 5.08
N ALA A 225 -21.88 17.08 4.35
CA ALA A 225 -23.28 17.50 4.39
C ALA A 225 -24.24 16.56 3.63
N LEU A 226 -23.73 15.73 2.70
CA LEU A 226 -24.55 14.75 1.96
C LEU A 226 -25.29 13.78 2.88
N ASP A 227 -26.46 13.34 2.44
CA ASP A 227 -27.21 12.31 3.14
C ASP A 227 -26.56 10.92 2.99
N GLN A 228 -27.03 9.93 3.77
CA GLN A 228 -26.45 8.58 3.73
C GLN A 228 -26.69 7.83 2.42
N LYS A 229 -27.73 8.17 1.66
CA LYS A 229 -28.04 7.54 0.37
C LYS A 229 -27.09 8.06 -0.70
N GLU A 230 -26.88 9.37 -0.74
CA GLU A 230 -25.95 10.05 -1.65
C GLU A 230 -24.51 9.64 -1.37
N LYS A 231 -24.11 9.57 -0.09
CA LYS A 231 -22.77 9.11 0.31
C LYS A 231 -22.43 7.72 -0.20
N LYS A 232 -23.41 6.83 -0.44
CA LYS A 232 -23.15 5.48 -0.95
C LYS A 232 -22.68 5.46 -2.40
N GLU A 233 -22.86 6.55 -3.15
CA GLU A 233 -22.36 6.67 -4.53
C GLU A 233 -20.85 6.92 -4.59
N TYR A 234 -20.25 7.24 -3.45
CA TYR A 234 -18.84 7.61 -3.32
C TYR A 234 -18.16 6.70 -2.31
N SER A 235 -16.90 6.34 -2.55
CA SER A 235 -16.13 5.60 -1.54
C SER A 235 -15.76 6.48 -0.35
N ASN A 236 -15.46 7.76 -0.61
CA ASN A 236 -15.00 8.77 0.33
C ASN A 236 -15.06 10.18 -0.29
N GLU A 237 -14.66 11.21 0.47
CA GLU A 237 -14.59 12.59 -0.02
C GLU A 237 -13.61 12.78 -1.19
N ILE A 238 -12.55 11.96 -1.27
CA ILE A 238 -11.55 12.03 -2.34
C ILE A 238 -12.16 11.58 -3.67
N ASP A 239 -12.91 10.47 -3.65
CA ASP A 239 -13.70 9.99 -4.79
C ASP A 239 -14.80 10.98 -5.17
N TYR A 240 -15.46 11.62 -4.20
CA TYR A 240 -16.42 12.70 -4.45
C TYR A 240 -15.78 13.87 -5.21
N PHE A 241 -14.64 14.38 -4.72
CA PHE A 241 -13.94 15.49 -5.35
C PHE A 241 -13.48 15.16 -6.77
N TYR A 242 -12.86 13.99 -6.98
CA TYR A 242 -12.41 13.56 -8.31
C TYR A 242 -13.56 13.44 -9.29
N LYS A 243 -14.65 12.79 -8.88
CA LYS A 243 -15.86 12.70 -9.71
C LYS A 243 -16.44 14.07 -9.98
N GLY A 244 -16.40 14.99 -9.03
CA GLY A 244 -16.79 16.39 -9.20
C GLY A 244 -15.97 17.08 -10.29
N VAL A 245 -14.64 17.02 -10.22
CA VAL A 245 -13.73 17.63 -11.22
C VAL A 245 -14.03 17.08 -12.62
N LYS A 246 -14.14 15.76 -12.73
CA LYS A 246 -14.41 15.10 -14.02
C LYS A 246 -15.81 15.38 -14.56
N LYS A 247 -16.84 15.39 -13.71
CA LYS A 247 -18.20 15.79 -14.11
C LYS A 247 -18.24 17.25 -14.56
N GLY A 248 -17.56 18.15 -13.86
CA GLY A 248 -17.43 19.55 -14.25
C GLY A 248 -16.80 19.71 -15.64
N GLN A 249 -15.71 18.96 -15.90
CA GLN A 249 -15.11 18.90 -17.24
C GLN A 249 -16.09 18.39 -18.31
N GLN A 250 -16.92 17.40 -17.98
CA GLN A 250 -17.95 16.91 -18.90
C GLN A 250 -19.03 17.96 -19.18
N GLU A 251 -19.52 18.67 -18.16
CA GLU A 251 -20.52 19.72 -18.34
C GLU A 251 -20.02 20.85 -19.25
N ILE A 252 -18.74 21.22 -19.13
CA ILE A 252 -18.10 22.21 -20.01
C ILE A 252 -18.05 21.68 -21.45
N GLN A 253 -17.63 20.43 -21.65
CA GLN A 253 -17.60 19.80 -22.98
C GLN A 253 -18.99 19.67 -23.59
N GLU A 254 -20.02 19.38 -22.78
CA GLU A 254 -21.41 19.37 -23.21
C GLU A 254 -21.86 20.75 -23.67
N GLY A 255 -21.55 21.81 -22.90
CA GLY A 255 -21.83 23.20 -23.29
C GLY A 255 -21.18 23.57 -24.62
N GLU A 256 -19.91 23.19 -24.82
CA GLU A 256 -19.19 23.41 -26.08
C GLU A 256 -19.78 22.60 -27.25
N LYS A 257 -20.17 21.34 -27.02
CA LYS A 257 -20.89 20.53 -28.02
C LYS A 257 -22.17 21.23 -28.46
N PHE A 258 -22.99 21.73 -27.52
CA PHE A 258 -24.22 22.46 -27.86
C PHE A 258 -23.92 23.73 -28.65
N ARG A 259 -22.87 24.48 -28.29
CA ARG A 259 -22.43 25.67 -29.04
C ARG A 259 -22.05 25.33 -30.48
N TYR A 260 -21.33 24.24 -30.71
CA TYR A 260 -20.97 23.80 -32.07
C TYR A 260 -22.19 23.31 -32.86
N ILE A 261 -23.14 22.63 -32.22
CA ILE A 261 -24.40 22.23 -32.85
C ILE A 261 -25.21 23.46 -33.28
N ASP A 262 -25.29 24.48 -32.42
CA ASP A 262 -26.00 25.73 -32.75
C ASP A 262 -25.37 26.43 -33.96
N ARG A 263 -24.03 26.51 -33.99
CA ARG A 263 -23.29 27.04 -35.16
C ARG A 263 -23.48 26.21 -36.42
N ALA A 264 -23.55 24.88 -36.30
CA ALA A 264 -23.84 24.00 -37.43
C ALA A 264 -25.26 24.23 -37.97
N ASN A 265 -26.25 24.39 -37.10
CA ASN A 265 -27.63 24.68 -37.48
C ASN A 265 -27.77 26.06 -38.14
N ASP A 266 -27.02 27.06 -37.67
CA ASP A 266 -27.00 28.38 -38.30
C ASP A 266 -26.33 28.34 -39.68
N ALA A 267 -25.22 27.61 -39.83
CA ALA A 267 -24.60 27.38 -41.13
C ALA A 267 -25.55 26.62 -42.09
N GLU A 268 -26.30 25.64 -41.59
CA GLU A 268 -27.32 24.91 -42.36
C GLU A 268 -28.43 25.83 -42.87
N LYS A 269 -28.98 26.69 -42.01
CA LYS A 269 -29.99 27.69 -42.45
C LYS A 269 -29.45 28.62 -43.53
N MET A 270 -28.17 29.00 -43.44
CA MET A 270 -27.54 29.85 -44.46
C MET A 270 -27.31 29.07 -45.77
N GLU A 271 -26.82 27.83 -45.70
CA GLU A 271 -26.68 26.93 -46.85
C GLU A 271 -28.02 26.75 -47.58
N GLU A 272 -29.10 26.43 -46.86
CA GLU A 272 -30.46 26.29 -47.41
C GLU A 272 -30.96 27.58 -48.05
N ARG A 273 -30.70 28.73 -47.42
CA ARG A 273 -31.05 30.04 -47.98
C ARG A 273 -30.34 30.30 -49.30
N TYR A 274 -29.03 30.07 -49.40
CA TYR A 274 -28.29 30.25 -50.64
C TYR A 274 -28.74 29.24 -51.72
N SER A 275 -29.07 28.00 -51.34
CA SER A 275 -29.70 27.02 -52.25
C SER A 275 -31.01 27.56 -52.83
N GLY A 276 -31.89 28.09 -51.99
CA GLY A 276 -33.15 28.70 -52.43
C GLY A 276 -32.96 29.92 -53.33
N LEU A 277 -31.93 30.75 -53.09
CA LEU A 277 -31.58 31.87 -53.97
C LEU A 277 -31.10 31.40 -55.34
N ILE A 278 -30.31 30.33 -55.40
CA ILE A 278 -29.85 29.72 -56.66
C ILE A 278 -31.05 29.20 -57.45
N GLU A 279 -31.92 28.40 -56.83
CA GLU A 279 -33.14 27.87 -57.47
C GLU A 279 -34.05 28.99 -57.98
N ALA A 280 -34.25 30.03 -57.17
CA ALA A 280 -35.07 31.17 -57.56
C ALA A 280 -34.46 31.97 -58.73
N TYR A 281 -33.12 32.09 -58.77
CA TYR A 281 -32.39 32.81 -59.83
C TYR A 281 -32.45 32.07 -61.16
N GLU A 282 -32.46 30.74 -61.12
CA GLU A 282 -32.55 29.88 -62.29
C GLU A 282 -33.97 29.77 -62.88
N SER A 283 -35.01 30.19 -62.13
CA SER A 283 -36.42 29.95 -62.48
C SER A 283 -37.07 30.93 -63.50
N THR A 284 -36.80 32.25 -63.46
CA THR A 284 -37.40 33.26 -64.37
C THR A 284 -36.52 34.52 -64.52
N ASP A 285 -36.71 35.33 -65.57
CA ASP A 285 -35.95 36.59 -65.77
C ASP A 285 -36.39 37.74 -64.85
N GLU A 286 -37.68 37.79 -64.44
CA GLU A 286 -38.20 38.83 -63.54
C GLU A 286 -37.69 38.68 -62.09
N SER A 287 -37.30 37.47 -61.66
CA SER A 287 -36.79 37.21 -60.31
C SER A 287 -35.34 37.68 -60.10
N LYS A 288 -34.55 37.85 -61.18
CA LYS A 288 -33.10 38.11 -61.10
C LYS A 288 -32.74 39.43 -60.41
N GLN A 289 -33.48 40.52 -60.68
CA GLN A 289 -33.22 41.82 -60.04
C GLN A 289 -33.55 41.81 -58.54
N GLY A 290 -34.63 41.13 -58.13
CA GLY A 290 -35.02 41.01 -56.73
C GLY A 290 -34.06 40.15 -55.91
N ILE A 291 -33.59 39.05 -56.50
CA ILE A 291 -32.60 38.15 -55.87
C ILE A 291 -31.25 38.84 -55.73
N MET A 292 -30.85 39.62 -56.74
CA MET A 292 -29.62 40.41 -56.68
C MET A 292 -29.68 41.47 -55.58
N ALA A 293 -30.82 42.13 -55.41
CA ALA A 293 -31.02 43.08 -54.30
C ALA A 293 -31.01 42.39 -52.92
N GLU A 294 -31.52 41.16 -52.82
CA GLU A 294 -31.50 40.39 -51.57
C GLU A 294 -30.10 39.87 -51.23
N ALA A 295 -29.32 39.42 -52.22
CA ALA A 295 -27.92 39.04 -52.05
C ALA A 295 -27.05 40.23 -51.60
N LEU A 296 -27.28 41.42 -52.17
CA LEU A 296 -26.61 42.67 -51.75
C LEU A 296 -26.98 43.08 -50.32
N LYS A 297 -28.26 42.93 -49.93
CA LYS A 297 -28.69 43.19 -48.54
C LYS A 297 -28.08 42.23 -47.54
N ASP A 298 -27.89 40.97 -47.91
CA ASP A 298 -27.26 39.98 -47.03
C ASP A 298 -25.80 40.34 -46.76
N GLN A 299 -25.12 40.82 -47.80
CA GLN A 299 -23.76 41.34 -47.73
C GLN A 299 -23.66 42.59 -46.84
N GLU A 300 -24.62 43.51 -46.92
CA GLU A 300 -24.68 44.68 -46.02
C GLU A 300 -24.93 44.31 -44.56
N ARG A 301 -25.69 43.23 -44.31
CA ARG A 301 -26.04 42.76 -42.97
C ARG A 301 -24.90 41.99 -42.29
N SER A 302 -24.05 41.30 -43.04
CA SER A 302 -23.03 40.42 -42.46
C SER A 302 -21.87 41.16 -41.77
N GLN A 303 -21.74 42.49 -41.96
CA GLN A 303 -20.62 43.33 -41.47
C GLN A 303 -19.21 42.81 -41.78
N SER A 304 -19.07 41.73 -42.56
CA SER A 304 -17.80 41.21 -43.04
C SER A 304 -17.30 42.14 -44.14
N ILE A 305 -16.06 42.64 -44.00
CA ILE A 305 -15.39 43.44 -45.04
C ILE A 305 -15.37 42.61 -46.32
N THR A 306 -16.31 42.90 -47.22
CA THR A 306 -16.35 42.27 -48.54
C THR A 306 -15.15 42.77 -49.30
N SER A 307 -14.35 41.87 -49.84
CA SER A 307 -13.27 42.31 -50.71
C SER A 307 -13.88 42.93 -51.98
N PRO A 308 -13.27 43.97 -52.57
CA PRO A 308 -13.70 44.49 -53.86
C PRO A 308 -13.89 43.39 -54.93
N GLU A 309 -13.14 42.29 -54.82
CA GLU A 309 -13.22 41.11 -55.65
C GLU A 309 -14.52 40.32 -55.48
N GLU A 310 -14.99 40.10 -54.24
CA GLU A 310 -16.26 39.41 -53.97
C GLU A 310 -17.47 40.20 -54.51
N MET A 311 -17.45 41.53 -54.36
CA MET A 311 -18.49 42.41 -54.93
C MET A 311 -18.49 42.38 -56.46
N LYS A 312 -17.29 42.40 -57.06
CA LYS A 312 -17.15 42.30 -58.51
C LYS A 312 -17.69 40.96 -59.02
N GLN A 313 -17.39 39.87 -58.33
CA GLN A 313 -17.85 38.54 -58.70
C GLN A 313 -19.37 38.39 -58.55
N LEU A 314 -19.96 38.94 -57.50
CA LEU A 314 -21.42 38.98 -57.35
C LEU A 314 -22.07 39.68 -58.55
N LEU A 315 -21.55 40.83 -58.98
CA LEU A 315 -22.09 41.61 -60.12
C LEU A 315 -21.86 40.94 -61.50
N GLU A 316 -20.72 40.27 -61.69
CA GLU A 316 -20.33 39.65 -62.97
C GLU A 316 -20.89 38.23 -63.16
N ASP A 317 -20.93 37.41 -62.10
CA ASP A 317 -21.42 36.03 -62.10
C ASP A 317 -22.11 35.69 -60.77
N PRO A 318 -23.39 36.12 -60.60
CA PRO A 318 -24.15 35.90 -59.37
C PRO A 318 -24.29 34.42 -59.03
N THR A 319 -24.47 33.55 -60.02
CA THR A 319 -24.64 32.11 -59.80
C THR A 319 -23.38 31.50 -59.20
N LYS A 320 -22.20 31.86 -59.73
CA LYS A 320 -20.92 31.40 -59.17
C LYS A 320 -20.71 31.90 -57.75
N TYR A 321 -21.00 33.18 -57.49
CA TYR A 321 -20.92 33.74 -56.14
C TYR A 321 -21.85 33.01 -55.15
N LEU A 322 -23.13 32.81 -55.52
CA LEU A 322 -24.10 32.14 -54.65
C LEU A 322 -23.69 30.68 -54.36
N LYS A 323 -23.16 29.96 -55.36
CA LYS A 323 -22.62 28.61 -55.18
C LYS A 323 -21.40 28.58 -54.26
N GLU A 324 -20.46 29.52 -54.42
CA GLU A 324 -19.30 29.61 -53.53
C GLU A 324 -19.72 29.91 -52.08
N LYS A 325 -20.75 30.75 -51.86
CA LYS A 325 -21.31 30.98 -50.51
C LYS A 325 -22.04 29.76 -49.97
N GLN A 326 -22.83 29.06 -50.78
CA GLN A 326 -23.45 27.79 -50.41
C GLN A 326 -22.40 26.77 -49.97
N ASP A 327 -21.36 26.57 -50.80
CA ASP A 327 -20.25 25.65 -50.51
C ASP A 327 -19.48 26.06 -49.25
N MET A 328 -19.27 27.36 -49.04
CA MET A 328 -18.66 27.90 -47.83
C MET A 328 -19.48 27.50 -46.58
N TYR A 329 -20.79 27.74 -46.57
CA TYR A 329 -21.65 27.38 -45.43
C TYR A 329 -21.80 25.87 -45.26
N ALA A 330 -21.84 25.09 -46.34
CA ALA A 330 -21.81 23.62 -46.28
C ALA A 330 -20.51 23.09 -45.65
N ASN A 331 -19.38 23.71 -45.98
CA ASN A 331 -18.09 23.42 -45.37
C ASN A 331 -18.07 23.83 -43.88
N GLU A 332 -18.57 25.02 -43.54
CA GLU A 332 -18.69 25.47 -42.15
C GLU A 332 -19.57 24.54 -41.32
N ARG A 333 -20.74 24.14 -41.83
CA ARG A 333 -21.62 23.15 -41.18
C ARG A 333 -20.86 21.88 -40.86
N THR A 334 -20.12 21.36 -41.85
CA THR A 334 -19.30 20.15 -41.70
C THR A 334 -18.20 20.32 -40.65
N ILE A 335 -17.51 21.47 -40.63
CA ILE A 335 -16.49 21.80 -39.62
C ILE A 335 -17.12 21.80 -38.22
N TRP A 336 -18.26 22.46 -38.04
CA TRP A 336 -18.94 22.54 -36.75
C TRP A 336 -19.52 21.20 -36.30
N GLN A 337 -20.07 20.40 -37.21
CA GLN A 337 -20.51 19.03 -36.91
C GLN A 337 -19.34 18.14 -36.48
N ASN A 338 -18.19 18.23 -37.16
CA ASN A 338 -16.99 17.50 -36.77
C ASN A 338 -16.44 17.95 -35.41
N ALA A 339 -16.52 19.25 -35.10
CA ALA A 339 -16.15 19.79 -33.79
C ALA A 339 -17.08 19.25 -32.69
N ALA A 340 -18.40 19.25 -32.91
CA ALA A 340 -19.38 18.67 -32.00
C ALA A 340 -19.15 17.16 -31.76
N ALA A 341 -18.87 16.40 -32.82
CA ALA A 341 -18.52 14.98 -32.72
C ALA A 341 -17.16 14.76 -32.00
N GLY A 342 -16.24 15.73 -32.09
CA GLY A 342 -15.01 15.76 -31.32
C GLY A 342 -15.27 15.87 -29.81
N GLU A 343 -16.11 16.82 -29.39
CA GLU A 343 -16.51 16.98 -27.99
C GLU A 343 -17.30 15.78 -27.47
N GLU A 344 -18.18 15.19 -28.28
CA GLU A 344 -18.92 13.97 -27.92
C GLU A 344 -18.00 12.79 -27.61
N ARG A 345 -16.92 12.61 -28.37
CA ARG A 345 -15.91 11.60 -28.07
C ARG A 345 -15.21 11.87 -26.74
N LYS A 346 -14.84 13.12 -26.45
CA LYS A 346 -14.22 13.50 -25.17
C LYS A 346 -15.15 13.23 -23.98
N ILE A 347 -16.43 13.56 -24.10
CA ILE A 347 -17.43 13.30 -23.05
C ILE A 347 -17.53 11.80 -22.78
N HIS A 348 -17.64 11.00 -23.84
CA HIS A 348 -17.72 9.54 -23.73
C HIS A 348 -16.45 8.93 -23.12
N ASP A 349 -15.27 9.42 -23.49
CA ASP A 349 -14.00 8.97 -22.90
C ASP A 349 -13.90 9.38 -21.42
N ALA A 350 -14.31 10.60 -21.06
CA ALA A 350 -14.39 11.05 -19.67
C ALA A 350 -15.39 10.23 -18.84
N THR A 351 -16.52 9.80 -19.42
CA THR A 351 -17.48 8.92 -18.74
C THR A 351 -16.85 7.57 -18.45
N LYS A 352 -16.15 7.00 -19.44
CA LYS A 352 -15.43 5.74 -19.24
C LYS A 352 -14.34 5.88 -18.18
N GLU A 353 -13.61 6.99 -18.16
CA GLU A 353 -12.65 7.27 -17.10
C GLU A 353 -13.35 7.26 -15.74
N LEU A 354 -14.38 8.08 -15.55
CA LEU A 354 -15.15 8.18 -14.30
C LEU A 354 -15.61 6.83 -13.74
N GLU A 355 -16.07 5.92 -14.61
CA GLU A 355 -16.51 4.59 -14.20
C GLU A 355 -15.35 3.65 -13.81
N ASN A 356 -14.15 3.87 -14.37
CA ASN A 356 -13.00 2.99 -14.21
C ASN A 356 -12.03 3.45 -13.11
N TYR A 357 -12.06 4.71 -12.66
CA TYR A 357 -11.18 5.16 -11.59
C TYR A 357 -11.71 4.82 -10.19
N GLN A 358 -10.79 4.66 -9.25
CA GLN A 358 -11.06 4.47 -7.83
C GLN A 358 -9.93 5.08 -7.00
N ASP A 359 -10.23 5.57 -5.80
CA ASP A 359 -9.23 5.97 -4.82
C ASP A 359 -8.19 4.86 -4.57
N ILE A 360 -6.90 5.24 -4.51
CA ILE A 360 -5.79 4.29 -4.36
C ILE A 360 -5.90 3.47 -3.08
N THR A 361 -6.38 4.07 -1.99
CA THR A 361 -6.46 3.40 -0.69
C THR A 361 -7.50 2.29 -0.75
N THR A 362 -8.66 2.59 -1.31
CA THR A 362 -9.74 1.62 -1.48
C THR A 362 -9.30 0.46 -2.39
N TYR A 363 -8.67 0.78 -3.54
CA TYR A 363 -8.22 -0.24 -4.49
C TYR A 363 -7.08 -1.10 -3.91
N GLY A 364 -6.04 -0.46 -3.38
CA GLY A 364 -4.84 -1.12 -2.88
C GLY A 364 -5.10 -2.02 -1.67
N VAL A 365 -5.91 -1.55 -0.71
CA VAL A 365 -6.32 -2.38 0.45
C VAL A 365 -7.09 -3.61 0.00
N ALA A 366 -8.01 -3.46 -0.96
CA ALA A 366 -8.78 -4.59 -1.47
C ALA A 366 -7.86 -5.64 -2.13
N LYS A 367 -6.88 -5.21 -2.93
CA LYS A 367 -5.91 -6.10 -3.58
C LYS A 367 -4.99 -6.79 -2.57
N GLU A 368 -4.44 -6.05 -1.63
CA GLU A 368 -3.54 -6.56 -0.60
C GLU A 368 -4.25 -7.59 0.29
N ALA A 369 -5.44 -7.24 0.80
CA ALA A 369 -6.23 -8.14 1.63
C ALA A 369 -6.64 -9.42 0.88
N ASP A 370 -6.95 -9.30 -0.41
CA ASP A 370 -7.25 -10.45 -1.25
C ASP A 370 -6.03 -11.35 -1.45
N THR A 371 -4.84 -10.80 -1.67
CA THR A 371 -3.60 -11.58 -1.81
C THR A 371 -3.26 -12.33 -0.52
N ILE A 372 -3.32 -11.66 0.64
CA ILE A 372 -3.11 -12.29 1.96
C ILE A 372 -4.11 -13.43 2.17
N ALA A 373 -5.39 -13.20 1.86
CA ALA A 373 -6.42 -14.23 1.97
C ALA A 373 -6.14 -15.43 1.06
N GLN A 374 -5.68 -15.21 -0.17
CA GLN A 374 -5.32 -16.29 -1.09
C GLN A 374 -4.11 -17.09 -0.58
N SER A 375 -3.06 -16.43 -0.10
CA SER A 375 -1.89 -17.09 0.50
C SER A 375 -2.29 -17.90 1.74
N ALA A 376 -3.17 -17.37 2.58
CA ALA A 376 -3.66 -18.07 3.78
C ALA A 376 -4.56 -19.26 3.42
N MET A 377 -5.37 -19.17 2.36
CA MET A 377 -6.10 -20.30 1.81
C MET A 377 -5.15 -21.42 1.37
N GLN A 378 -4.05 -21.10 0.69
CA GLN A 378 -3.05 -22.11 0.30
C GLN A 378 -2.38 -22.75 1.52
N ALA A 379 -2.03 -21.94 2.53
CA ALA A 379 -1.47 -22.42 3.78
C ALA A 379 -2.41 -23.41 4.49
N TYR A 380 -3.71 -23.08 4.57
CA TYR A 380 -4.75 -23.95 5.11
C TYR A 380 -4.84 -25.28 4.37
N GLU A 381 -4.78 -25.28 3.03
CA GLU A 381 -4.82 -26.52 2.26
C GLU A 381 -3.57 -27.38 2.48
N ILE A 382 -2.39 -26.77 2.57
CA ILE A 382 -1.13 -27.47 2.88
C ILE A 382 -1.22 -28.09 4.28
N GLU A 383 -1.69 -27.32 5.27
CA GLU A 383 -1.90 -27.78 6.64
C GLU A 383 -2.78 -29.04 6.67
N LYS A 384 -3.96 -28.99 6.02
CA LYS A 384 -4.90 -30.11 5.97
C LYS A 384 -4.32 -31.32 5.25
N LYS A 385 -3.68 -31.10 4.11
CA LYS A 385 -3.07 -32.18 3.32
C LYS A 385 -1.98 -32.91 4.08
N ARG A 386 -1.15 -32.18 4.83
CA ARG A 386 -0.01 -32.72 5.56
C ARG A 386 -0.34 -33.10 7.01
N LYS A 387 -1.57 -32.82 7.48
CA LYS A 387 -2.05 -33.09 8.85
C LYS A 387 -1.12 -32.49 9.90
N LEU A 388 -0.73 -31.23 9.70
CA LEU A 388 0.17 -30.54 10.61
C LEU A 388 -0.46 -30.40 12.00
N LYS A 389 0.39 -30.37 13.03
CA LYS A 389 -0.04 -30.27 14.43
C LYS A 389 -0.39 -28.84 14.84
N LYS A 390 0.25 -27.87 14.19
CA LYS A 390 0.08 -26.44 14.44
C LYS A 390 -0.43 -25.78 13.17
N SER A 391 -1.18 -24.69 13.35
CA SER A 391 -1.68 -23.96 12.19
C SER A 391 -0.55 -23.32 11.40
N LEU A 392 -0.65 -23.38 10.08
CA LEU A 392 0.25 -22.66 9.17
C LEU A 392 -0.42 -21.35 8.79
N TRP A 393 0.20 -20.21 9.12
CA TRP A 393 -0.47 -18.92 9.00
C TRP A 393 0.42 -17.85 8.39
N VAL A 394 -0.18 -17.01 7.56
CA VAL A 394 0.46 -15.86 6.92
C VAL A 394 0.60 -14.77 7.97
N ALA A 395 1.82 -14.25 8.12
CA ALA A 395 2.20 -13.29 9.16
C ALA A 395 2.68 -11.96 8.57
N PRO A 396 1.77 -11.11 8.05
CA PRO A 396 2.15 -9.81 7.49
C PRO A 396 2.77 -8.91 8.55
N GLU A 397 3.82 -8.19 8.19
CA GLU A 397 4.63 -7.34 9.06
C GLU A 397 4.62 -5.88 8.61
N ASN A 398 4.45 -4.96 9.56
CA ASN A 398 4.58 -3.52 9.30
C ASN A 398 6.02 -3.21 8.90
N TRP A 399 6.24 -2.36 7.89
CA TRP A 399 7.58 -2.17 7.31
C TRP A 399 7.91 -0.68 7.15
N ALA A 400 7.60 -0.09 6.00
CA ALA A 400 8.04 1.27 5.64
C ALA A 400 6.93 2.30 5.87
N VAL A 401 7.27 3.40 6.54
CA VAL A 401 6.33 4.46 6.96
C VAL A 401 5.55 5.06 5.77
N GLU A 402 6.21 5.18 4.62
CA GLU A 402 5.65 5.72 3.38
C GLU A 402 4.66 4.76 2.70
N ARG A 403 4.62 3.50 3.13
CA ARG A 403 3.74 2.46 2.60
C ARG A 403 2.51 2.26 3.48
N TYR A 404 1.36 2.11 2.84
CA TYR A 404 0.11 1.76 3.51
C TYR A 404 0.28 0.44 4.29
N GLY A 405 -0.25 0.37 5.51
CA GLY A 405 -0.16 -0.81 6.37
C GLY A 405 0.94 -0.76 7.42
N SER A 406 1.83 0.23 7.35
CA SER A 406 2.87 0.42 8.38
C SER A 406 2.39 1.19 9.60
N HIS A 407 1.28 1.94 9.51
CA HIS A 407 0.65 2.57 10.65
C HIS A 407 -0.26 1.55 11.38
N PRO A 408 -0.25 1.46 12.74
CA PRO A 408 -1.01 0.45 13.50
C PRO A 408 -2.50 0.29 13.12
N LYS A 409 -3.21 1.40 12.87
CA LYS A 409 -4.62 1.38 12.45
C LYS A 409 -4.83 0.78 11.05
N GLU A 410 -3.90 0.97 10.13
CA GLU A 410 -4.00 0.40 8.77
C GLU A 410 -3.57 -1.04 8.75
N TYR A 411 -2.52 -1.34 9.49
CA TYR A 411 -2.07 -2.69 9.76
C TYR A 411 -3.26 -3.55 10.23
N ARG A 412 -4.01 -3.05 11.23
CA ARG A 412 -5.26 -3.66 11.67
C ARG A 412 -6.26 -3.84 10.53
N ASN A 413 -6.52 -2.79 9.77
CA ASN A 413 -7.49 -2.80 8.67
C ASN A 413 -7.15 -3.87 7.63
N ILE A 414 -5.87 -4.00 7.24
CA ILE A 414 -5.40 -5.02 6.31
C ILE A 414 -5.66 -6.41 6.87
N ILE A 415 -5.28 -6.68 8.12
CA ILE A 415 -5.47 -8.01 8.73
C ILE A 415 -6.96 -8.36 8.84
N GLU A 416 -7.81 -7.41 9.28
CA GLU A 416 -9.26 -7.62 9.39
C GLU A 416 -9.90 -7.87 8.02
N LYS A 417 -9.58 -7.06 7.00
CA LYS A 417 -10.08 -7.25 5.63
C LYS A 417 -9.59 -8.55 5.01
N SER A 418 -8.35 -8.95 5.29
CA SER A 418 -7.81 -10.24 4.84
C SER A 418 -8.57 -11.41 5.46
N ARG A 419 -8.89 -11.34 6.75
CA ARG A 419 -9.72 -12.33 7.45
C ARG A 419 -11.14 -12.40 6.89
N GLU A 420 -11.74 -11.26 6.58
CA GLU A 420 -13.05 -11.18 5.93
C GLU A 420 -13.03 -11.87 4.55
N ASN A 421 -12.06 -11.53 3.70
CA ASN A 421 -11.89 -12.13 2.39
C ASN A 421 -11.66 -13.65 2.46
N MET A 422 -10.81 -14.11 3.38
CA MET A 422 -10.58 -15.55 3.58
C MET A 422 -11.85 -16.25 4.11
N THR A 423 -12.56 -15.63 5.04
CA THR A 423 -13.84 -16.16 5.56
C THR A 423 -14.83 -16.38 4.42
N GLN A 424 -15.00 -15.38 3.56
CA GLN A 424 -15.92 -15.47 2.43
C GLN A 424 -15.50 -16.58 1.46
N ARG A 425 -14.20 -16.69 1.14
CA ARG A 425 -13.66 -17.77 0.30
C ARG A 425 -13.90 -19.16 0.89
N LEU A 426 -13.73 -19.34 2.21
CA LEU A 426 -14.02 -20.60 2.89
C LEU A 426 -15.50 -20.98 2.83
N ILE A 427 -16.40 -20.00 2.97
CA ILE A 427 -17.85 -20.22 2.83
C ILE A 427 -18.17 -20.61 1.39
N ASP A 428 -17.69 -19.85 0.41
CA ASP A 428 -18.08 -20.04 -0.99
C ASP A 428 -17.45 -21.29 -1.62
N GLN A 429 -16.16 -21.52 -1.38
CA GLN A 429 -15.38 -22.57 -2.03
C GLN A 429 -15.32 -23.87 -1.23
N LYS A 430 -15.34 -23.80 0.10
CA LYS A 430 -15.26 -24.98 0.98
C LYS A 430 -16.58 -25.30 1.68
N LYS A 431 -17.64 -24.52 1.42
CA LYS A 431 -18.98 -24.68 2.01
C LYS A 431 -18.94 -24.75 3.54
N MET A 432 -17.98 -24.03 4.13
CA MET A 432 -17.79 -23.99 5.57
C MET A 432 -18.86 -23.11 6.22
N ASN A 433 -19.31 -23.46 7.43
CA ASN A 433 -20.23 -22.59 8.14
C ASN A 433 -19.54 -21.25 8.52
N PRO A 434 -20.27 -20.13 8.62
CA PRO A 434 -19.64 -18.82 8.84
C PRO A 434 -18.81 -18.70 10.13
N ALA A 435 -19.24 -19.32 11.23
CA ALA A 435 -18.52 -19.25 12.51
C ALA A 435 -17.18 -20.00 12.44
N GLN A 436 -17.19 -21.19 11.84
CA GLN A 436 -15.99 -21.99 11.59
C GLN A 436 -15.06 -21.30 10.60
N ALA A 437 -15.60 -20.71 9.52
CA ALA A 437 -14.81 -19.97 8.54
C ALA A 437 -14.08 -18.78 9.17
N LYS A 438 -14.76 -17.99 10.02
CA LYS A 438 -14.15 -16.90 10.79
C LYS A 438 -13.02 -17.38 11.69
N LYS A 439 -13.23 -18.51 12.38
CA LYS A 439 -12.21 -19.10 13.25
C LYS A 439 -10.98 -19.55 12.44
N VAL A 440 -11.20 -20.25 11.33
CA VAL A 440 -10.10 -20.69 10.44
C VAL A 440 -9.34 -19.48 9.90
N ALA A 441 -10.03 -18.43 9.46
CA ALA A 441 -9.38 -17.20 8.99
C ALA A 441 -8.54 -16.53 10.09
N ALA A 442 -9.03 -16.44 11.33
CA ALA A 442 -8.27 -15.92 12.46
C ALA A 442 -7.07 -16.80 12.85
N ASP A 443 -7.14 -18.10 12.60
CA ASP A 443 -6.04 -19.04 12.84
C ASP A 443 -4.96 -19.00 11.76
N HIS A 444 -5.31 -18.58 10.53
CA HIS A 444 -4.42 -18.59 9.36
C HIS A 444 -3.93 -17.20 8.93
N ILE A 445 -4.48 -16.13 9.50
CA ILE A 445 -4.06 -14.75 9.26
C ILE A 445 -3.92 -14.06 10.61
N ARG A 446 -2.67 -13.85 11.02
CA ARG A 446 -2.32 -13.06 12.20
C ARG A 446 -1.13 -12.20 11.81
N GLY A 447 -0.83 -11.19 12.60
CA GLY A 447 0.21 -10.23 12.29
C GLY A 447 1.55 -10.56 12.95
N THR A 448 2.65 -10.26 12.27
CA THR A 448 3.94 -9.98 12.92
C THR A 448 4.04 -8.47 13.13
N PHE A 449 4.31 -8.00 14.35
CA PHE A 449 4.51 -6.57 14.57
C PHE A 449 5.95 -6.28 14.98
N ASP A 450 6.62 -5.40 14.25
CA ASP A 450 7.98 -4.96 14.51
C ASP A 450 8.02 -3.55 15.09
N ILE A 451 8.70 -3.41 16.22
CA ILE A 451 8.83 -2.14 16.95
C ILE A 451 9.89 -1.21 16.38
N GLY A 452 10.91 -1.73 15.71
CA GLY A 452 11.90 -0.95 14.97
C GLY A 452 11.27 -0.24 13.78
N HIS A 453 10.54 -0.95 12.94
CA HIS A 453 9.75 -0.39 11.83
C HIS A 453 8.75 0.66 12.34
N LEU A 454 8.10 0.43 13.48
CA LEU A 454 7.24 1.45 14.10
C LEU A 454 8.05 2.69 14.53
N ASN A 455 9.26 2.52 15.05
CA ASN A 455 10.08 3.63 15.52
C ASN A 455 10.50 4.58 14.38
N MET A 456 10.50 4.14 13.12
CA MET A 456 10.73 5.01 11.96
C MET A 456 9.67 6.11 11.82
N TRP A 457 8.48 5.96 12.41
CA TRP A 457 7.46 7.02 12.45
C TRP A 457 7.91 8.25 13.26
N LYS A 458 8.91 8.09 14.12
CA LYS A 458 9.41 9.15 15.00
C LYS A 458 9.95 10.35 14.21
N LYS A 459 10.58 10.14 13.05
CA LYS A 459 11.06 11.23 12.18
C LYS A 459 9.93 12.14 11.65
N HIS A 460 8.69 11.66 11.69
CA HIS A 460 7.49 12.39 11.25
C HIS A 460 6.63 12.90 12.39
N PHE A 461 6.95 12.53 13.63
CA PHE A 461 6.14 12.82 14.80
C PHE A 461 6.45 14.23 15.32
N GLY A 462 5.42 15.04 15.55
CA GLY A 462 5.59 16.43 15.99
C GLY A 462 5.91 16.61 17.48
N GLY A 463 5.79 15.56 18.30
CA GLY A 463 5.99 15.60 19.75
C GLY A 463 7.31 14.99 20.24
N ASP A 464 7.47 14.89 21.56
CA ASP A 464 8.66 14.30 22.19
C ASP A 464 8.62 12.76 22.30
N ASP A 465 9.73 12.15 22.73
CA ASP A 465 9.87 10.70 22.90
C ASP A 465 8.83 10.09 23.85
N LYS A 466 8.41 10.81 24.89
CA LYS A 466 7.41 10.33 25.86
C LYS A 466 6.02 10.36 25.25
N GLU A 467 5.71 11.40 24.49
CA GLU A 467 4.47 11.52 23.71
C GLU A 467 4.38 10.43 22.65
N PHE A 468 5.48 10.16 21.93
CA PHE A 468 5.56 9.08 20.96
C PHE A 468 5.34 7.70 21.61
N ALA A 469 6.02 7.43 22.73
CA ALA A 469 5.83 6.19 23.48
C ALA A 469 4.40 6.04 24.01
N LYS A 470 3.74 7.14 24.39
CA LYS A 470 2.32 7.15 24.80
C LYS A 470 1.39 6.86 23.63
N TRP A 471 1.64 7.47 22.47
CA TRP A 471 0.92 7.19 21.22
C TRP A 471 1.07 5.72 20.83
N MET A 472 2.31 5.20 20.78
CA MET A 472 2.59 3.79 20.49
C MET A 472 1.78 2.86 21.41
N LYS A 473 1.82 3.10 22.74
CA LYS A 473 1.09 2.27 23.71
C LYS A 473 -0.42 2.29 23.47
N LYS A 474 -0.99 3.44 23.09
CA LYS A 474 -2.42 3.59 22.76
C LYS A 474 -2.78 2.77 21.52
N GLU A 475 -1.96 2.84 20.48
CA GLU A 475 -2.26 2.22 19.18
C GLU A 475 -1.97 0.71 19.14
N ILE A 476 -0.93 0.22 19.83
CA ILE A 476 -0.57 -1.20 19.85
C ILE A 476 -1.49 -2.03 20.74
N ARG A 477 -1.91 -1.49 21.89
CA ARG A 477 -2.74 -2.22 22.87
C ARG A 477 -3.96 -2.92 22.24
N PRO A 478 -4.80 -2.26 21.41
CA PRO A 478 -5.92 -2.94 20.77
C PRO A 478 -5.48 -4.03 19.78
N LEU A 479 -4.32 -3.91 19.12
CA LEU A 479 -3.82 -4.95 18.21
C LEU A 479 -3.49 -6.26 18.95
N VAL A 480 -2.91 -6.15 20.15
CA VAL A 480 -2.60 -7.30 20.99
C VAL A 480 -3.88 -7.90 21.57
N LYS A 481 -4.73 -7.04 22.15
CA LYS A 481 -6.00 -7.44 22.79
C LYS A 481 -6.93 -8.17 21.82
N ASP A 482 -7.05 -7.67 20.60
CA ASP A 482 -7.94 -8.22 19.58
C ASP A 482 -7.30 -9.38 18.79
N LYS A 483 -6.11 -9.85 19.22
CA LYS A 483 -5.35 -10.94 18.58
C LYS A 483 -5.11 -10.67 17.10
N ILE A 484 -4.88 -9.41 16.76
CA ILE A 484 -4.36 -9.02 15.44
C ILE A 484 -2.91 -9.49 15.36
N ILE A 485 -2.11 -9.22 16.40
CA ILE A 485 -0.71 -9.63 16.50
C ILE A 485 -0.62 -11.04 17.06
N GLY A 486 0.09 -11.93 16.35
CA GLY A 486 0.40 -13.30 16.77
C GLY A 486 1.89 -13.59 16.89
N HIS A 487 2.73 -12.72 16.35
CA HIS A 487 4.20 -12.78 16.34
C HIS A 487 4.76 -11.37 16.50
N VAL A 488 5.95 -11.22 17.07
CA VAL A 488 6.56 -9.91 17.30
C VAL A 488 8.03 -9.96 16.97
N HIS A 489 8.50 -8.93 16.28
CA HIS A 489 9.90 -8.64 16.11
C HIS A 489 10.33 -7.49 17.02
N ILE A 490 11.55 -7.61 17.55
CA ILE A 490 12.17 -6.64 18.42
C ILE A 490 13.48 -6.22 17.77
N ALA A 491 13.45 -5.04 17.14
CA ALA A 491 14.62 -4.35 16.63
C ALA A 491 14.73 -2.96 17.30
N ASP A 492 15.95 -2.45 17.40
CA ASP A 492 16.22 -1.08 17.84
C ASP A 492 16.79 -0.27 16.68
N ASN A 493 16.55 1.04 16.66
CA ASN A 493 17.06 1.95 15.64
C ASN A 493 16.99 3.39 16.15
N PHE A 494 17.45 4.36 15.35
CA PHE A 494 17.44 5.77 15.77
C PHE A 494 16.14 6.51 15.42
N GLY A 495 15.18 5.82 14.78
CA GLY A 495 13.89 6.38 14.37
C GLY A 495 13.92 7.09 13.02
N TYR A 496 15.01 6.98 12.26
CA TYR A 496 15.16 7.58 10.93
C TYR A 496 15.09 6.55 9.81
N HIS A 497 15.87 5.47 9.93
CA HIS A 497 15.86 4.35 9.00
C HIS A 497 15.80 3.02 9.76
N ASP A 498 15.77 1.96 8.96
CA ASP A 498 15.70 0.59 9.44
C ASP A 498 17.11 0.02 9.67
N GLU A 499 17.73 0.40 10.80
CA GLU A 499 19.15 0.07 11.06
C GLU A 499 19.35 -1.27 11.78
N HIS A 500 18.32 -1.80 12.45
CA HIS A 500 18.38 -3.01 13.28
C HIS A 500 19.63 -3.03 14.21
N LEU A 501 19.76 -2.05 15.11
CA LEU A 501 20.85 -1.97 16.06
C LEU A 501 20.79 -3.08 17.13
N GLU A 502 21.89 -3.24 17.88
CA GLU A 502 21.86 -4.01 19.13
C GLU A 502 20.79 -3.41 20.07
N LEU A 503 20.01 -4.27 20.73
CA LEU A 503 18.88 -3.82 21.51
C LEU A 503 19.34 -2.94 22.70
N GLY A 504 18.82 -1.72 22.76
CA GLY A 504 19.17 -0.71 23.77
C GLY A 504 20.26 0.27 23.34
N GLU A 505 20.78 0.19 22.11
CA GLU A 505 21.69 1.20 21.53
C GLU A 505 20.94 2.33 20.81
N GLY A 506 19.71 2.08 20.38
CA GLY A 506 18.87 3.06 19.71
C GLY A 506 17.94 3.80 20.66
N ASN A 507 16.84 4.32 20.10
CA ASN A 507 15.84 5.07 20.83
C ASN A 507 14.42 4.50 20.66
N ALA A 508 14.29 3.26 20.17
CA ALA A 508 13.00 2.62 20.03
C ALA A 508 12.38 2.37 21.42
N PRO A 509 11.05 2.60 21.60
CA PRO A 509 10.36 2.41 22.88
C PRO A 509 10.09 0.93 23.20
N ILE A 510 11.13 0.08 23.10
CA ILE A 510 11.07 -1.38 23.24
C ILE A 510 10.53 -1.78 24.62
N LYS A 511 10.97 -1.11 25.68
CA LYS A 511 10.53 -1.44 27.05
C LYS A 511 9.04 -1.20 27.23
N GLU A 512 8.55 -0.07 26.75
CA GLU A 512 7.14 0.27 26.77
C GLU A 512 6.31 -0.70 25.93
N PHE A 513 6.83 -1.12 24.78
CA PHE A 513 6.19 -2.11 23.93
C PHE A 513 6.09 -3.48 24.62
N LEU A 514 7.20 -3.98 25.17
CA LEU A 514 7.22 -5.23 25.94
C LEU A 514 6.30 -5.19 27.16
N LYS A 515 6.17 -4.03 27.82
CA LYS A 515 5.22 -3.83 28.91
C LYS A 515 3.78 -3.99 28.43
N VAL A 516 3.42 -3.44 27.26
CA VAL A 516 2.09 -3.65 26.66
C VAL A 516 1.85 -5.13 26.37
N LEU A 517 2.82 -5.83 25.75
CA LEU A 517 2.70 -7.26 25.47
C LEU A 517 2.46 -8.06 26.76
N LYS A 518 3.20 -7.76 27.83
CA LYS A 518 3.04 -8.42 29.14
C LYS A 518 1.68 -8.12 29.78
N GLU A 519 1.26 -6.85 29.81
CA GLU A 519 -0.01 -6.42 30.39
C GLU A 519 -1.21 -7.09 29.69
N GLU A 520 -1.14 -7.20 28.36
CA GLU A 520 -2.17 -7.84 27.53
C GLU A 520 -1.98 -9.36 27.41
N LYS A 521 -1.07 -9.96 28.20
CA LYS A 521 -0.82 -11.41 28.27
C LYS A 521 -0.52 -12.03 26.90
N PHE A 522 0.33 -11.39 26.12
CA PHE A 522 0.76 -11.89 24.82
C PHE A 522 1.47 -13.24 24.95
N GLU A 523 1.00 -14.23 24.19
CA GLU A 523 1.52 -15.61 24.23
C GLU A 523 2.46 -15.94 23.07
N GLY A 524 2.49 -15.09 22.03
CA GLY A 524 3.28 -15.31 20.82
C GLY A 524 4.79 -15.23 21.05
N LYS A 525 5.54 -15.70 20.05
CA LYS A 525 7.00 -15.60 20.04
C LYS A 525 7.43 -14.15 19.82
N GLN A 526 8.55 -13.79 20.45
CA GLN A 526 9.19 -12.49 20.39
C GLN A 526 10.60 -12.70 19.85
N ILE A 527 10.84 -12.31 18.62
CA ILE A 527 12.11 -12.55 17.92
C ILE A 527 12.92 -11.27 17.94
N ALA A 528 14.10 -11.30 18.54
CA ALA A 528 15.05 -10.21 18.41
C ALA A 528 15.65 -10.23 17.01
N GLU A 529 15.59 -9.10 16.32
CA GLU A 529 16.14 -8.94 14.96
C GLU A 529 17.28 -7.92 14.93
N PRO A 530 18.38 -8.16 15.66
CA PRO A 530 19.54 -7.30 15.56
C PRO A 530 20.21 -7.56 14.21
N GLY A 531 20.50 -6.48 13.50
CA GLY A 531 21.21 -6.43 12.24
C GLY A 531 22.67 -6.79 12.40
N GLY A 532 23.48 -6.41 11.42
CA GLY A 532 24.88 -6.80 11.30
C GLY A 532 25.67 -6.60 12.60
N GLN A 533 25.90 -7.69 13.33
CA GLN A 533 26.76 -7.70 14.51
C GLN A 533 28.22 -7.60 14.06
N ARG A 534 29.07 -6.99 14.89
CA ARG A 534 30.52 -7.05 14.67
C ARG A 534 30.97 -8.51 14.56
N GLU A 535 31.92 -8.78 13.66
CA GLU A 535 32.45 -10.13 13.47
C GLU A 535 32.90 -10.74 14.81
N GLY A 536 32.49 -11.99 15.07
CA GLY A 536 32.76 -12.68 16.35
C GLY A 536 31.86 -12.26 17.53
N GLN A 537 30.91 -11.33 17.35
CA GLN A 537 30.03 -10.83 18.40
C GLN A 537 28.56 -11.20 18.25
N LEU A 538 28.24 -12.28 17.51
CA LEU A 538 26.86 -12.78 17.36
C LEU A 538 26.15 -13.07 18.69
N HIS A 539 26.91 -13.33 19.78
CA HIS A 539 26.34 -13.50 21.11
C HIS A 539 25.73 -12.21 21.69
N ARG A 540 26.12 -11.03 21.20
CA ARG A 540 25.62 -9.74 21.71
C ARG A 540 24.15 -9.49 21.37
N ALA A 541 23.76 -9.82 20.15
CA ALA A 541 22.38 -9.91 19.72
C ALA A 541 21.49 -10.66 20.74
N TRP A 542 21.91 -11.87 21.11
CA TRP A 542 21.16 -12.70 22.05
C TRP A 542 21.24 -12.19 23.49
N THR A 543 22.42 -11.80 23.96
CA THR A 543 22.61 -11.32 25.34
C THR A 543 21.94 -9.96 25.60
N SER A 544 21.87 -9.06 24.62
CA SER A 544 21.12 -7.80 24.71
C SER A 544 19.60 -8.05 24.81
N ALA A 545 19.08 -9.01 24.03
CA ALA A 545 17.69 -9.44 24.13
C ALA A 545 17.37 -10.03 25.53
N LEU A 546 18.25 -10.88 26.06
CA LEU A 546 18.12 -11.40 27.43
C LEU A 546 18.20 -10.30 28.49
N GLN A 547 19.05 -9.30 28.29
CA GLN A 547 19.21 -8.17 29.21
C GLN A 547 17.95 -7.29 29.25
N ILE A 548 17.39 -6.94 28.10
CA ILE A 548 16.16 -6.13 28.02
C ILE A 548 14.96 -6.91 28.54
N GLY A 549 14.90 -8.21 28.24
CA GLY A 549 13.88 -9.13 28.75
C GLY A 549 14.02 -9.47 30.24
N GLY A 550 14.98 -8.86 30.95
CA GLY A 550 15.16 -9.05 32.38
C GLY A 550 15.41 -10.49 32.79
N SER A 551 16.02 -11.29 31.90
CA SER A 551 16.28 -12.71 32.17
C SER A 551 17.26 -12.86 33.34
N PRO A 552 16.98 -13.75 34.31
CA PRO A 552 17.92 -14.02 35.40
C PRO A 552 19.11 -14.84 34.89
N ILE A 553 20.32 -14.58 35.40
CA ILE A 553 21.45 -15.50 35.27
C ILE A 553 21.41 -16.42 36.49
N TYR A 554 21.18 -17.72 36.26
CA TYR A 554 21.25 -18.71 37.34
C TYR A 554 22.71 -19.02 37.64
N ARG A 555 23.12 -18.83 38.90
CA ARG A 555 24.33 -19.42 39.47
C ARG A 555 23.96 -20.59 40.37
N ILE A 556 24.92 -21.50 40.57
CA ILE A 556 24.83 -22.63 41.51
C ILE A 556 24.85 -22.12 42.97
N ASP A 557 25.30 -20.88 43.22
CA ASP A 557 25.00 -20.18 44.47
C ASP A 557 23.61 -19.55 44.40
N SER A 558 22.87 -19.59 45.49
CA SER A 558 21.47 -19.18 45.62
C SER A 558 21.22 -17.67 45.48
N SER A 559 22.10 -16.92 44.82
CA SER A 559 21.91 -15.49 44.52
C SER A 559 21.51 -15.28 43.05
N THR A 560 20.25 -14.90 42.82
CA THR A 560 19.78 -14.50 41.49
C THR A 560 20.29 -13.09 41.15
N ARG A 561 21.15 -12.99 40.14
CA ARG A 561 21.58 -11.70 39.55
C ARG A 561 21.00 -11.56 38.14
N SER A 562 20.72 -10.33 37.70
CA SER A 562 20.26 -10.05 36.34
C SER A 562 21.44 -9.95 35.36
N TRP A 563 21.20 -10.12 34.05
CA TRP A 563 22.21 -9.83 33.02
C TRP A 563 22.84 -8.43 33.14
N THR A 564 22.05 -7.46 33.60
CA THR A 564 22.47 -6.08 33.89
C THR A 564 23.58 -6.00 34.95
N ASP A 565 23.59 -6.92 35.91
CA ASP A 565 24.54 -6.94 37.03
C ASP A 565 25.91 -7.51 36.63
N ILE A 566 25.96 -8.27 35.52
CA ILE A 566 27.14 -9.03 35.08
C ILE A 566 27.89 -8.36 33.91
N GLY A 567 27.19 -7.73 32.97
CA GLY A 567 27.78 -7.11 31.76
C GLY A 567 28.79 -5.97 31.99
N GLY A 568 29.02 -5.56 33.24
CA GLY A 568 30.06 -4.61 33.65
C GLY A 568 31.03 -5.12 34.72
N SER A 569 30.99 -6.41 35.06
CA SER A 569 31.80 -7.01 36.14
C SER A 569 33.12 -7.61 35.62
N TYR A 570 34.10 -7.79 36.52
CA TYR A 570 35.41 -8.38 36.21
C TYR A 570 35.33 -9.79 35.60
N PHE A 571 34.27 -10.54 35.90
CA PHE A 571 33.98 -11.88 35.36
C PHE A 571 32.98 -11.89 34.19
N GLY A 572 32.58 -10.72 33.66
CA GLY A 572 31.55 -10.60 32.61
C GLY A 572 31.99 -11.02 31.20
N ARG A 573 33.03 -11.86 31.05
CA ARG A 573 33.42 -12.41 29.74
C ARG A 573 32.49 -13.57 29.40
N THR A 574 31.39 -13.27 28.75
CA THR A 574 30.43 -14.28 28.29
C THR A 574 30.97 -15.00 27.06
N GLN A 575 31.03 -16.33 27.12
CA GLN A 575 31.33 -17.18 25.98
C GLN A 575 30.11 -18.06 25.68
N SER A 576 29.78 -18.25 24.40
CA SER A 576 28.70 -19.14 23.99
C SER A 576 29.01 -20.58 24.43
N PRO A 577 28.01 -21.37 24.87
CA PRO A 577 28.18 -22.80 25.11
C PRO A 577 28.91 -23.49 23.95
N SER A 578 29.99 -24.22 24.25
CA SER A 578 30.86 -24.84 23.26
C SER A 578 30.60 -26.33 23.04
N PHE A 579 29.52 -26.88 23.58
CA PHE A 579 29.21 -28.31 23.45
C PHE A 579 27.78 -28.56 22.98
N PHE A 580 27.65 -29.46 22.01
CA PHE A 580 26.39 -30.12 21.64
C PHE A 580 26.28 -31.43 22.43
N VAL A 581 25.07 -31.87 22.75
CA VAL A 581 24.81 -33.15 23.42
C VAL A 581 24.27 -34.18 22.42
N GLY A 582 24.70 -35.45 22.55
CA GLY A 582 24.30 -36.57 21.69
C GLY A 582 25.24 -36.85 20.52
N ASP A 583 24.86 -37.79 19.65
CA ASP A 583 25.68 -38.27 18.51
C ASP A 583 26.05 -37.20 17.46
N TYR A 584 25.51 -35.98 17.61
CA TYR A 584 25.79 -34.81 16.77
C TYR A 584 26.88 -33.89 17.34
N ALA A 585 27.43 -34.21 18.52
CA ALA A 585 28.61 -33.53 19.02
C ALA A 585 29.78 -33.80 18.06
N PRO A 586 30.53 -32.77 17.62
CA PRO A 586 31.75 -33.03 16.86
C PRO A 586 32.63 -33.97 17.68
N THR A 587 33.03 -35.08 17.09
CA THR A 587 33.91 -36.10 17.70
C THR A 587 35.30 -35.49 17.91
N LYS A 588 35.42 -34.61 18.90
CA LYS A 588 36.68 -34.38 19.59
C LYS A 588 36.64 -35.29 20.79
N ASP A 589 37.06 -36.53 20.59
CA ASP A 589 37.06 -37.58 21.61
C ASP A 589 37.80 -37.16 22.89
N TRP A 590 38.66 -36.12 22.84
CA TRP A 590 39.31 -35.54 24.01
C TRP A 590 39.51 -34.03 23.79
N THR A 591 38.78 -33.19 24.53
CA THR A 591 39.18 -31.79 24.77
C THR A 591 39.74 -31.72 26.18
N SER A 592 40.95 -31.22 26.36
CA SER A 592 41.56 -31.10 27.69
C SER A 592 40.70 -30.20 28.57
N TRP A 593 40.53 -30.53 29.86
CA TRP A 593 39.86 -29.64 30.83
C TRP A 593 40.47 -28.23 30.87
N SER A 594 41.73 -28.08 30.46
CA SER A 594 42.41 -26.77 30.35
C SER A 594 42.02 -25.95 29.11
N GLU A 595 41.40 -26.59 28.12
CA GLU A 595 40.92 -25.96 26.88
C GLU A 595 39.43 -25.62 26.94
N VAL A 596 38.73 -26.13 27.95
CA VAL A 596 37.38 -25.68 28.31
C VAL A 596 37.54 -24.38 29.09
N PRO A 597 37.04 -23.23 28.58
CA PRO A 597 37.02 -22.00 29.34
C PRO A 597 36.18 -22.23 30.60
N LEU A 598 36.81 -22.13 31.77
CA LEU A 598 36.10 -22.16 33.05
C LEU A 598 35.24 -20.90 33.17
N GLU A 599 33.98 -21.13 33.55
CA GLU A 599 32.85 -20.18 33.65
C GLU A 599 33.16 -18.75 34.13
#